data_AF-A0ABC8SKM9-F1
#
_entry.id   AF-A0ABC8SKM9-F1
#
_cell.length_a   1.000
_cell.length_b   1.000
_cell.length_c   1.000
_cell.angle_alpha   90.00
_cell.angle_beta   90.00
_cell.angle_gamma   90.00
#
_symmetry.space_group_name_H-M   'P 1'
#
loop_
_entity.id
_entity.type
_entity.pdbx_description
1 polymer ?
#
loop_
_entity_poly.entity_id
_entity_poly.type
_entity_poly.pdbx_seq_one_letter_code
_entity_poly.pdbx_strand_id
1 'polypeptide(L)'
;MFLENDLSNEAEPQRQRVVASAPAEQNSEYNDLYVWPWTGIFVNIVNEPKNWEAVGSEGYWLAKFSKYKPSGIEIFLDDQGLVAQAVVKFDNDWTGFKNAMEFEKFFETEHHSKKEWNVEESHHNSNIYGWIAREDDYNSEGPVGDYLRRKGVLKTIPNLVQEATQHKNYIVANRANEIDMKTENLDELQIKYNEKTLSLSRMLRAKDILHSAFCEGSLSPFSSPSCSVCAYATMYEKMSATKCS
;
A
#
# COMPACT_ATOMS: atom_id res chain seq x y z
N MET A 1 -54.25 -43.48 59.91
CA MET A 1 -54.93 -43.28 58.61
C MET A 1 -53.99 -42.45 57.75
N PHE A 2 -53.61 -43.04 56.62
CA PHE A 2 -52.84 -42.39 55.56
C PHE A 2 -53.78 -41.47 54.78
N LEU A 3 -53.28 -40.32 54.32
CA LEU A 3 -53.66 -39.66 53.08
C LEU A 3 -52.65 -38.54 52.77
N GLU A 4 -52.01 -38.69 51.62
CA GLU A 4 -51.15 -37.74 50.92
C GLU A 4 -51.97 -36.51 50.49
N ASN A 5 -51.38 -35.30 50.51
CA ASN A 5 -50.85 -34.62 49.32
C ASN A 5 -50.51 -33.14 49.57
N ASP A 6 -49.63 -32.65 48.69
CA ASP A 6 -49.24 -31.26 48.39
C ASP A 6 -47.91 -30.79 49.00
N LEU A 7 -46.83 -31.35 48.47
CA LEU A 7 -45.50 -30.74 48.50
C LEU A 7 -45.46 -29.58 47.51
N SER A 8 -45.38 -28.37 48.07
CA SER A 8 -45.11 -27.12 47.34
C SER A 8 -43.75 -27.18 46.66
N ASN A 9 -43.75 -26.77 45.40
CA ASN A 9 -42.60 -26.60 44.53
C ASN A 9 -41.85 -25.32 44.90
N GLU A 10 -40.85 -25.41 45.77
CA GLU A 10 -39.87 -24.33 46.01
C GLU A 10 -38.54 -24.77 45.41
N ALA A 11 -38.28 -24.31 44.18
CA ALA A 11 -37.01 -24.49 43.52
C ALA A 11 -35.98 -23.50 44.09
N GLU A 12 -35.08 -23.97 44.96
CA GLU A 12 -33.89 -23.22 45.31
C GLU A 12 -32.89 -23.17 44.13
N PRO A 13 -32.24 -22.03 43.84
CA PRO A 13 -31.32 -21.92 42.72
C PRO A 13 -30.01 -22.64 43.01
N GLN A 14 -29.65 -23.59 42.16
CA GLN A 14 -28.32 -24.21 42.16
C GLN A 14 -27.25 -23.12 41.99
N ARG A 15 -26.37 -22.98 43.00
CA ARG A 15 -25.13 -22.20 42.90
C ARG A 15 -24.28 -22.75 41.76
N GLN A 16 -24.25 -22.05 40.63
CA GLN A 16 -23.27 -22.31 39.59
C GLN A 16 -21.88 -21.98 40.15
N ARG A 17 -21.02 -23.00 40.25
CA ARG A 17 -19.57 -22.80 40.36
C ARG A 17 -19.12 -22.02 39.13
N VAL A 18 -18.65 -20.81 39.34
CA VAL A 18 -17.87 -20.08 38.35
C VAL A 18 -16.55 -20.85 38.20
N VAL A 19 -16.47 -21.70 37.18
CA VAL A 19 -15.19 -22.15 36.65
C VAL A 19 -14.61 -20.91 35.97
N ALA A 20 -13.57 -20.33 36.57
CA ALA A 20 -12.78 -19.30 35.92
C ALA A 20 -12.19 -19.91 34.64
N SER A 21 -12.78 -19.56 33.49
CA SER A 21 -12.16 -19.80 32.19
C SER A 21 -10.83 -19.07 32.17
N ALA A 22 -9.74 -19.81 32.00
CA ALA A 22 -8.42 -19.23 31.72
C ALA A 22 -8.54 -18.27 30.52
N PRO A 23 -7.77 -17.16 30.48
CA PRO A 23 -7.82 -16.25 29.35
C PRO A 23 -7.40 -17.00 28.09
N ALA A 24 -8.24 -16.94 27.06
CA ALA A 24 -7.95 -17.51 25.76
C ALA A 24 -6.62 -16.96 25.22
N GLU A 25 -5.80 -17.85 24.65
CA GLU A 25 -4.52 -17.59 23.98
C GLU A 25 -4.69 -16.77 22.68
N GLN A 26 -5.48 -15.69 22.67
CA GLN A 26 -5.82 -14.95 21.45
C GLN A 26 -4.80 -13.85 21.06
N ASN A 27 -3.59 -13.88 21.59
CA ASN A 27 -2.57 -12.85 21.34
C ASN A 27 -1.17 -13.42 21.01
N SER A 28 -1.05 -14.66 20.55
CA SER A 28 0.24 -15.20 20.11
C SER A 28 0.65 -14.59 18.76
N GLU A 29 -0.15 -14.75 17.71
CA GLU A 29 0.19 -14.31 16.34
C GLU A 29 0.47 -12.80 16.20
N TYR A 30 -0.15 -11.96 17.02
CA TYR A 30 0.02 -10.50 16.94
C TYR A 30 1.40 -10.05 17.47
N ASN A 31 1.99 -10.82 18.37
CA ASN A 31 3.32 -10.57 18.94
C ASN A 31 4.40 -11.44 18.29
N ASP A 32 4.02 -12.41 17.47
CA ASP A 32 4.97 -13.26 16.76
C ASP A 32 5.88 -12.42 15.86
N LEU A 33 7.17 -12.73 15.91
CA LEU A 33 8.19 -12.15 15.06
C LEU A 33 8.33 -13.03 13.81
N TYR A 34 7.94 -12.45 12.69
CA TYR A 34 8.05 -13.05 11.36
C TYR A 34 9.33 -12.59 10.68
N VAL A 35 9.91 -13.43 9.84
CA VAL A 35 10.96 -12.97 8.92
C VAL A 35 10.31 -12.18 7.78
N TRP A 36 10.71 -10.91 7.64
CA TRP A 36 10.36 -10.02 6.54
C TRP A 36 11.55 -9.81 5.60
N PRO A 37 11.41 -10.00 4.27
CA PRO A 37 10.18 -10.38 3.58
C PRO A 37 9.69 -11.80 3.88
N TRP A 38 8.39 -12.03 3.67
CA TRP A 38 7.75 -13.29 4.01
C TRP A 38 8.47 -14.48 3.38
N THR A 39 8.96 -15.37 4.25
CA THR A 39 9.76 -16.53 3.84
C THR A 39 9.18 -17.79 4.46
N GLY A 40 8.84 -18.76 3.63
CA GLY A 40 8.52 -20.12 4.04
C GLY A 40 9.77 -20.98 4.12
N ILE A 41 9.72 -22.03 4.94
CA ILE A 41 10.75 -23.06 5.04
C ILE A 41 10.07 -24.39 4.74
N PHE A 42 10.76 -25.26 3.99
CA PHE A 42 10.41 -26.67 3.95
C PHE A 42 11.65 -27.54 3.99
N VAL A 43 11.54 -28.68 4.65
CA VAL A 43 12.65 -29.57 5.00
C VAL A 43 12.35 -31.01 4.59
N ASN A 44 13.34 -31.88 4.82
CA ASN A 44 13.32 -33.30 4.48
C ASN A 44 13.21 -33.58 2.97
N ILE A 45 13.94 -32.79 2.16
CA ILE A 45 14.07 -33.04 0.73
C ILE A 45 15.10 -34.15 0.55
N VAL A 46 14.64 -35.38 0.36
CA VAL A 46 15.54 -36.54 0.24
C VAL A 46 16.26 -36.53 -1.11
N ASN A 47 17.59 -36.50 -1.07
CA ASN A 47 18.45 -36.56 -2.25
C ASN A 47 18.68 -38.03 -2.67
N GLU A 48 17.67 -38.65 -3.26
CA GLU A 48 17.88 -39.92 -3.97
C GLU A 48 18.49 -39.66 -5.35
N PRO A 49 19.59 -40.34 -5.75
CA PRO A 49 20.32 -40.04 -6.99
C PRO A 49 19.47 -40.04 -8.27
N LYS A 50 18.37 -40.81 -8.29
CA LYS A 50 17.44 -40.88 -9.43
C LYS A 50 16.41 -39.75 -9.45
N ASN A 51 16.11 -39.17 -8.30
CA ASN A 51 15.09 -38.13 -8.13
C ASN A 51 15.71 -36.73 -8.05
N TRP A 52 16.99 -36.60 -7.71
CA TRP A 52 17.67 -35.33 -7.50
C TRP A 52 17.70 -34.41 -8.72
N GLU A 53 17.85 -34.95 -9.93
CA GLU A 53 17.88 -34.12 -11.14
C GLU A 53 16.58 -33.29 -11.30
N ALA A 54 15.45 -33.82 -10.82
CA ALA A 54 14.18 -33.11 -10.75
C ALA A 54 13.98 -32.36 -9.42
N VAL A 55 14.30 -32.99 -8.29
CA VAL A 55 13.99 -32.48 -6.94
C VAL A 55 14.96 -31.40 -6.47
N GLY A 56 16.20 -31.36 -6.99
CA GLY A 56 17.18 -30.31 -6.73
C GLY A 56 16.97 -29.03 -7.57
N SER A 57 15.96 -29.02 -8.44
CA SER A 57 15.63 -27.89 -9.30
C SER A 57 14.63 -26.94 -8.64
N GLU A 58 14.96 -25.65 -8.59
CA GLU A 58 14.04 -24.58 -8.19
C GLU A 58 12.72 -24.65 -9.01
N GLY A 59 12.81 -24.91 -10.32
CA GLY A 59 11.66 -24.95 -11.21
C GLY A 59 10.63 -26.02 -10.84
N TYR A 60 11.08 -27.18 -10.34
CA TYR A 60 10.18 -28.23 -9.86
C TYR A 60 9.36 -27.74 -8.66
N TRP A 61 10.01 -27.10 -7.70
CA TRP A 61 9.34 -26.61 -6.49
C TRP A 61 8.45 -25.41 -6.76
N LEU A 62 8.85 -24.51 -7.67
CA LEU A 62 8.00 -23.42 -8.14
C LEU A 62 6.72 -23.95 -8.80
N ALA A 63 6.83 -25.01 -9.60
CA ALA A 63 5.67 -25.67 -10.20
C ALA A 63 4.79 -26.35 -9.14
N LYS A 64 5.40 -27.10 -8.21
CA LYS A 64 4.70 -27.83 -7.14
C LYS A 64 3.93 -26.89 -6.21
N PHE A 65 4.54 -25.76 -5.85
CA PHE A 65 3.94 -24.76 -4.96
C PHE A 65 3.30 -23.58 -5.70
N SER A 66 3.09 -23.70 -7.02
CA SER A 66 2.56 -22.62 -7.88
C SER A 66 1.24 -22.02 -7.38
N LYS A 67 0.39 -22.81 -6.73
CA LYS A 67 -0.86 -22.37 -6.10
C LYS A 67 -0.63 -21.23 -5.08
N TYR A 68 0.48 -21.28 -4.35
CA TYR A 68 0.87 -20.30 -3.33
C TYR A 68 1.71 -19.16 -3.90
N LYS A 69 1.90 -19.11 -5.23
CA LYS A 69 2.61 -18.03 -5.94
C LYS A 69 3.97 -17.66 -5.29
N PRO A 70 4.88 -18.63 -5.12
CA PRO A 70 6.24 -18.32 -4.69
C PRO A 70 6.94 -17.44 -5.73
N SER A 71 7.73 -16.48 -5.24
CA SER A 71 8.56 -15.59 -6.06
C SER A 71 9.95 -16.18 -6.34
N GLY A 72 10.38 -17.17 -5.57
CA GLY A 72 11.66 -17.86 -5.76
C GLY A 72 11.89 -18.93 -4.69
N ILE A 73 12.81 -19.86 -4.95
CA ILE A 73 13.16 -20.95 -4.04
C ILE A 73 14.67 -21.09 -3.96
N GLU A 74 15.19 -21.26 -2.75
CA GLU A 74 16.63 -21.48 -2.53
C GLU A 74 16.83 -22.74 -1.71
N ILE A 75 17.60 -23.69 -2.25
CA ILE A 75 17.79 -25.04 -1.72
C ILE A 75 19.19 -25.12 -1.12
N PHE A 76 19.27 -25.70 0.07
CA PHE A 76 20.48 -25.91 0.85
C PHE A 76 20.65 -27.41 1.07
N LEU A 77 21.80 -27.95 0.70
CA LEU A 77 22.20 -29.32 1.00
C LEU A 77 22.80 -29.39 2.41
N ASP A 78 22.58 -30.49 3.11
CA ASP A 78 23.34 -30.82 4.31
C ASP A 78 24.82 -31.16 3.96
N ASP A 79 25.66 -31.25 4.99
CA ASP A 79 27.11 -31.50 4.82
C ASP A 79 27.41 -32.84 4.13
N GLN A 80 26.47 -33.80 4.22
CA GLN A 80 26.57 -35.12 3.61
C GLN A 80 25.99 -35.14 2.18
N GLY A 81 25.28 -34.09 1.77
CA GLY A 81 24.55 -33.99 0.51
C GLY A 81 23.38 -34.97 0.38
N LEU A 82 22.82 -35.47 1.48
CA LEU A 82 21.77 -36.51 1.49
C LEU A 82 20.37 -35.94 1.72
N VAL A 83 20.26 -34.90 2.53
CA VAL A 83 19.00 -34.21 2.80
C VAL A 83 19.17 -32.73 2.49
N ALA A 84 18.18 -32.15 1.82
CA ALA A 84 18.14 -30.73 1.57
C ALA A 84 17.01 -30.05 2.37
N GLN A 85 17.27 -28.81 2.72
CA GLN A 85 16.30 -27.84 3.23
C GLN A 85 16.13 -26.76 2.18
N ALA A 86 14.99 -26.08 2.16
CA ALA A 86 14.78 -24.99 1.23
C ALA A 86 13.94 -23.88 1.85
N VAL A 87 14.17 -22.68 1.33
CA VAL A 87 13.35 -21.51 1.63
C VAL A 87 12.52 -21.13 0.43
N VAL A 88 11.28 -20.73 0.68
CA VAL A 88 10.32 -20.24 -0.32
C VAL A 88 10.13 -18.75 -0.07
N LYS A 89 10.37 -17.95 -1.10
CA LYS A 89 10.25 -16.49 -1.04
C LYS A 89 8.86 -16.09 -1.50
N PHE A 90 8.17 -15.22 -0.76
CA PHE A 90 6.89 -14.65 -1.17
C PHE A 90 7.02 -13.13 -1.38
N ASP A 91 6.01 -12.54 -2.02
CA ASP A 91 5.98 -11.09 -2.29
C ASP A 91 6.06 -10.26 -1.01
N ASN A 92 6.68 -9.08 -1.09
CA ASN A 92 6.90 -8.21 0.06
C ASN A 92 5.66 -7.35 0.37
N ASP A 93 4.46 -7.93 0.33
CA ASP A 93 3.18 -7.25 0.55
C ASP A 93 2.18 -8.13 1.33
N TRP A 94 0.95 -7.63 1.54
CA TRP A 94 -0.11 -8.39 2.21
C TRP A 94 -0.61 -9.58 1.38
N THR A 95 -0.42 -9.56 0.06
CA THR A 95 -0.72 -10.70 -0.81
C THR A 95 0.26 -11.83 -0.53
N GLY A 96 1.55 -11.51 -0.43
CA GLY A 96 2.60 -12.44 -0.05
C GLY A 96 2.39 -13.02 1.35
N PHE A 97 1.91 -12.21 2.31
CA PHE A 97 1.55 -12.71 3.64
C PHE A 97 0.47 -13.79 3.55
N LYS A 98 -0.63 -13.49 2.84
CA LYS A 98 -1.72 -14.43 2.64
C LYS A 98 -1.23 -15.72 1.97
N ASN A 99 -0.42 -15.60 0.92
CA ASN A 99 0.15 -16.74 0.21
C ASN A 99 1.03 -17.61 1.12
N ALA A 100 1.88 -16.99 1.95
CA ALA A 100 2.74 -17.68 2.89
C ALA A 100 1.94 -18.40 4.00
N MET A 101 0.86 -17.78 4.50
CA MET A 101 -0.04 -18.43 5.45
C MET A 101 -0.80 -19.60 4.83
N GLU A 102 -1.23 -19.49 3.57
CA GLU A 102 -1.85 -20.61 2.85
C GLU A 102 -0.88 -21.78 2.64
N PHE A 103 0.41 -21.48 2.40
CA PHE A 103 1.48 -22.46 2.33
C PHE A 103 1.68 -23.18 3.67
N GLU A 104 1.80 -22.46 4.79
CA GLU A 104 1.93 -23.08 6.12
C GLU A 104 0.71 -23.95 6.45
N LYS A 105 -0.50 -23.42 6.22
CA LYS A 105 -1.75 -24.14 6.47
C LYS A 105 -1.86 -25.45 5.68
N PHE A 106 -1.29 -25.51 4.48
CA PHE A 106 -1.24 -26.75 3.71
C PHE A 106 -0.48 -27.85 4.45
N PHE A 107 0.70 -27.53 4.99
CA PHE A 107 1.50 -28.48 5.77
C PHE A 107 0.83 -28.82 7.10
N GLU A 108 0.20 -27.85 7.77
CA GLU A 108 -0.56 -28.12 9.00
C GLU A 108 -1.72 -29.10 8.76
N THR A 109 -2.45 -28.93 7.66
CA THR A 109 -3.60 -29.80 7.32
C THR A 109 -3.16 -31.22 6.98
N GLU A 110 -1.94 -31.39 6.45
CA GLU A 110 -1.34 -32.69 6.15
C GLU A 110 -0.57 -33.30 7.33
N HIS A 111 -0.61 -32.69 8.52
CA HIS A 111 0.19 -33.11 9.69
C HIS A 111 1.70 -33.14 9.42
N HIS A 112 2.17 -32.19 8.62
CA HIS A 112 3.57 -32.00 8.26
C HIS A 112 4.06 -30.59 8.65
N SER A 113 3.55 -30.04 9.76
CA SER A 113 3.98 -28.72 10.25
C SER A 113 5.31 -28.83 11.01
N LYS A 114 5.85 -27.67 11.42
CA LYS A 114 7.02 -27.59 12.29
C LYS A 114 6.84 -28.39 13.59
N LYS A 115 5.62 -28.47 14.13
CA LYS A 115 5.33 -29.19 15.37
C LYS A 115 5.56 -30.68 15.18
N GLU A 116 5.06 -31.25 14.10
CA GLU A 116 5.30 -32.66 13.78
C GLU A 116 6.77 -32.92 13.45
N TRP A 117 7.42 -32.01 12.73
CA TRP A 117 8.86 -32.09 12.46
C TRP A 117 9.70 -32.19 13.76
N ASN A 118 9.38 -31.40 14.79
CA ASN A 118 10.13 -31.39 16.04
C ASN A 118 9.85 -32.60 16.96
N VAL A 119 8.72 -33.29 16.79
CA VAL A 119 8.33 -34.45 17.61
C VAL A 119 8.82 -35.77 17.01
N GLU A 120 8.97 -35.82 15.69
CA GLU A 120 9.37 -37.02 14.96
C GLU A 120 10.86 -37.34 15.19
N GLU A 121 11.19 -38.04 16.28
CA GLU A 121 12.58 -38.38 16.69
C GLU A 121 13.39 -39.15 15.64
N SER A 122 12.75 -39.64 14.59
CA SER A 122 13.34 -40.65 13.73
C SER A 122 13.23 -40.36 12.23
N HIS A 123 12.56 -39.27 11.81
CA HIS A 123 12.48 -38.77 10.43
C HIS A 123 12.43 -39.86 9.33
N HIS A 124 11.83 -41.02 9.60
CA HIS A 124 11.89 -42.19 8.73
C HIS A 124 10.95 -42.08 7.53
N ASN A 125 10.08 -41.07 7.52
CA ASN A 125 9.22 -40.82 6.38
C ASN A 125 9.96 -39.95 5.33
N SER A 126 9.62 -40.17 4.06
CA SER A 126 10.10 -39.37 2.95
C SER A 126 9.23 -38.13 2.70
N ASN A 127 8.43 -37.72 3.69
CA ASN A 127 7.51 -36.59 3.55
C ASN A 127 8.24 -35.28 3.84
N ILE A 128 7.86 -34.26 3.10
CA ILE A 128 8.35 -32.90 3.33
C ILE A 128 7.51 -32.22 4.40
N TYR A 129 8.17 -31.40 5.21
CA TYR A 129 7.54 -30.60 6.26
C TYR A 129 7.74 -29.12 5.95
N GLY A 130 6.82 -28.26 6.36
CA GLY A 130 6.93 -26.83 6.04
C GLY A 130 6.15 -25.91 6.97
N TRP A 131 6.63 -24.68 7.07
CA TRP A 131 6.08 -23.62 7.92
C TRP A 131 6.55 -22.24 7.42
N ILE A 132 5.99 -21.15 7.94
CA ILE A 132 6.52 -19.80 7.69
C ILE A 132 7.58 -19.45 8.74
N ALA A 133 8.69 -18.85 8.29
CA ALA A 133 9.85 -18.58 9.14
C ALA A 133 9.51 -17.61 10.28
N ARG A 134 9.93 -17.98 11.49
CA ARG A 134 9.78 -17.20 12.73
C ARG A 134 11.14 -16.88 13.35
N GLU A 135 11.11 -16.23 14.51
CA GLU A 135 12.30 -15.85 15.29
C GLU A 135 13.26 -17.01 15.56
N ASP A 136 12.74 -18.19 15.88
CA ASP A 136 13.58 -19.36 16.15
C ASP A 136 14.29 -19.87 14.90
N ASP A 137 13.63 -19.85 13.74
CA ASP A 137 14.28 -20.15 12.45
C ASP A 137 15.35 -19.10 12.10
N TYR A 138 15.06 -17.83 12.32
CA TYR A 138 15.99 -16.72 12.07
C TYR A 138 17.26 -16.83 12.92
N ASN A 139 17.10 -17.29 14.17
CA ASN A 139 18.21 -17.46 15.12
C ASN A 139 18.88 -18.84 15.03
N SER A 140 18.33 -19.76 14.23
CA SER A 140 18.91 -21.10 14.06
C SER A 140 20.32 -21.06 13.46
N GLU A 141 21.13 -22.04 13.82
CA GLU A 141 22.43 -22.26 13.18
C GLU A 141 22.25 -23.01 11.85
N GLY A 142 23.18 -22.78 10.92
CA GLY A 142 23.20 -23.45 9.62
C GLY A 142 22.68 -22.59 8.46
N PRO A 143 22.64 -23.18 7.24
CA PRO A 143 22.45 -22.42 6.00
C PRO A 143 21.14 -21.63 5.92
N VAL A 144 20.05 -22.20 6.45
CA VAL A 144 18.73 -21.55 6.47
C VAL A 144 18.75 -20.34 7.40
N GLY A 145 19.19 -20.48 8.65
CA GLY A 145 19.30 -19.35 9.58
C GLY A 145 20.24 -18.25 9.05
N ASP A 146 21.38 -18.63 8.47
CA ASP A 146 22.31 -17.68 7.83
C ASP A 146 21.68 -16.94 6.65
N TYR A 147 20.88 -17.64 5.84
CA TYR A 147 20.12 -17.04 4.75
C TYR A 147 19.12 -16.01 5.29
N LEU A 148 18.32 -16.39 6.30
CA LEU A 148 17.29 -15.54 6.89
C LEU A 148 17.89 -14.28 7.51
N ARG A 149 19.02 -14.39 8.22
CA ARG A 149 19.75 -13.23 8.78
C ARG A 149 20.30 -12.31 7.70
N ARG A 150 20.78 -12.88 6.58
CA ARG A 150 21.37 -12.11 5.48
C ARG A 150 20.32 -11.41 4.61
N LYS A 151 19.13 -11.98 4.46
CA LYS A 151 18.12 -11.54 3.49
C LYS A 151 16.85 -10.98 4.12
N GLY A 152 16.63 -11.20 5.41
CA GLY A 152 15.44 -10.77 6.11
C GLY A 152 15.73 -10.08 7.43
N VAL A 153 14.68 -9.53 8.00
CA VAL A 153 14.65 -8.87 9.32
C VAL A 153 13.43 -9.36 10.07
N LEU A 154 13.53 -9.50 11.39
CA LEU A 154 12.39 -9.88 12.22
C LEU A 154 11.44 -8.69 12.38
N LYS A 155 10.16 -8.90 12.07
CA LYS A 155 9.09 -7.92 12.24
C LYS A 155 7.81 -8.57 12.74
N THR A 156 7.13 -7.87 13.62
CA THR A 156 5.76 -8.19 14.02
C THR A 156 4.77 -7.60 13.00
N ILE A 157 3.59 -8.21 12.86
CA ILE A 157 2.48 -7.69 12.04
C ILE A 157 2.14 -6.22 12.37
N PRO A 158 2.07 -5.77 13.64
CA PRO A 158 1.71 -4.39 13.98
C PRO A 158 2.75 -3.38 13.48
N ASN A 159 4.04 -3.69 13.64
CA ASN A 159 5.13 -2.87 13.12
C ASN A 159 5.02 -2.71 11.59
N LEU A 160 4.73 -3.77 10.85
CA LEU A 160 4.54 -3.71 9.39
C LEU A 160 3.34 -2.84 9.00
N VAL A 161 2.21 -2.98 9.69
CA VAL A 161 1.01 -2.14 9.47
C VAL A 161 1.34 -0.67 9.76
N GLN A 162 2.05 -0.39 10.85
CA GLN A 162 2.43 0.96 11.24
C GLN A 162 3.36 1.60 10.22
N GLU A 163 4.41 0.91 9.79
CA GLU A 163 5.34 1.39 8.77
C GLU A 163 4.62 1.69 7.45
N ALA A 164 3.75 0.79 6.99
CA ALA A 164 2.96 0.99 5.78
C ALA A 164 2.03 2.21 5.89
N THR A 165 1.41 2.40 7.06
CA THR A 165 0.52 3.55 7.33
C THR A 165 1.29 4.86 7.36
N GLN A 166 2.45 4.89 8.02
CA GLN A 166 3.31 6.07 8.08
C GLN A 166 3.82 6.46 6.69
N HIS A 167 4.28 5.49 5.90
CA HIS A 167 4.73 5.73 4.54
C HIS A 167 3.61 6.29 3.65
N LYS A 168 2.39 5.72 3.73
CA LYS A 168 1.22 6.24 3.02
C LYS A 168 0.89 7.67 3.43
N ASN A 169 0.86 7.95 4.74
CA ASN A 169 0.56 9.29 5.25
C ASN A 169 1.60 10.31 4.79
N TYR A 170 2.88 9.95 4.76
CA TYR A 170 3.93 10.79 4.22
C TYR A 170 3.70 11.14 2.75
N ILE A 171 3.39 10.15 1.90
CA ILE A 171 3.10 10.39 0.48
C ILE A 171 1.89 11.31 0.31
N VAL A 172 0.81 11.08 1.07
CA VAL A 172 -0.40 11.91 1.00
C VAL A 172 -0.11 13.33 1.45
N ALA A 173 0.63 13.52 2.55
CA ALA A 173 1.02 14.84 3.03
C ALA A 173 1.90 15.60 2.03
N ASN A 174 2.87 14.91 1.41
CA ASN A 174 3.72 15.51 0.37
C ASN A 174 2.89 15.96 -0.84
N ARG A 175 1.91 15.15 -1.26
CA ARG A 175 0.97 15.52 -2.34
C ARG A 175 0.07 16.69 -1.97
N ALA A 176 -0.43 16.74 -0.74
CA ALA A 176 -1.24 17.86 -0.27
C ALA A 176 -0.44 19.17 -0.32
N ASN A 177 0.81 19.15 0.13
CA ASN A 177 1.70 20.30 0.04
C ASN A 177 1.94 20.76 -1.42
N GLU A 178 2.12 19.82 -2.37
CA GLU A 178 2.20 20.15 -3.80
C GLU A 178 0.94 20.86 -4.32
N ILE A 179 -0.24 20.50 -3.82
CA ILE A 179 -1.52 21.14 -4.18
C ILE A 179 -1.60 22.54 -3.57
N ASP A 180 -1.24 22.68 -2.29
CA ASP A 180 -1.28 23.96 -1.58
C ASP A 180 -0.37 24.99 -2.27
N MET A 181 0.87 24.61 -2.58
CA MET A 181 1.81 25.48 -3.32
C MET A 181 1.28 25.89 -4.70
N LYS A 182 0.61 24.99 -5.42
CA LYS A 182 0.02 25.31 -6.72
C LYS A 182 -1.18 26.24 -6.59
N THR A 183 -1.95 26.09 -5.52
CA THR A 183 -3.11 26.93 -5.23
C THR A 183 -2.66 28.36 -4.92
N GLU A 184 -1.66 28.53 -4.05
CA GLU A 184 -1.05 29.85 -3.79
C GLU A 184 -0.53 30.51 -5.07
N ASN A 185 0.19 29.77 -5.90
CA ASN A 185 0.69 30.30 -7.18
C ASN A 185 -0.46 30.76 -8.10
N LEU A 186 -1.55 30.00 -8.19
CA LEU A 186 -2.72 30.39 -8.99
C LEU A 186 -3.39 31.65 -8.44
N ASP A 187 -3.52 31.77 -7.12
CA ASP A 187 -4.08 32.94 -6.47
C ASP A 187 -3.23 34.19 -6.74
N GLU A 188 -1.91 34.09 -6.66
CA GLU A 188 -1.00 35.17 -7.02
C GLU A 188 -1.13 35.60 -8.49
N LEU A 189 -1.22 34.63 -9.40
CA LEU A 189 -1.41 34.87 -10.84
C LEU A 189 -2.74 35.57 -11.10
N GLN A 190 -3.81 35.16 -10.42
CA GLN A 190 -5.13 35.78 -10.49
C GLN A 190 -5.10 37.24 -10.01
N ILE A 191 -4.43 37.52 -8.88
CA ILE A 191 -4.26 38.88 -8.36
C ILE A 191 -3.53 39.75 -9.40
N LYS A 192 -2.38 39.30 -9.91
CA LYS A 192 -1.60 40.03 -10.93
C LYS A 192 -2.42 40.28 -12.20
N TYR A 193 -3.19 39.30 -12.65
CA TYR A 193 -4.06 39.45 -13.82
C TYR A 193 -5.12 40.54 -13.61
N ASN A 194 -5.78 40.54 -12.44
CA ASN A 194 -6.80 41.53 -12.10
C ASN A 194 -6.22 42.94 -12.01
N GLU A 195 -5.04 43.11 -11.41
CA GLU A 195 -4.33 44.39 -11.37
C GLU A 195 -4.02 44.95 -12.76
N LYS A 196 -3.51 44.11 -13.66
CA LYS A 196 -3.21 44.50 -15.05
C LYS A 196 -4.46 44.86 -15.82
N THR A 197 -5.54 44.09 -15.64
CA THR A 197 -6.85 44.36 -16.26
C THR A 197 -7.42 45.70 -15.79
N LEU A 198 -7.36 45.99 -14.49
CA LEU A 198 -7.78 47.27 -13.92
C LEU A 198 -6.93 48.44 -14.46
N SER A 199 -5.61 48.29 -14.48
CA SER A 199 -4.69 49.29 -15.04
C SER A 199 -5.00 49.59 -16.50
N LEU A 200 -5.23 48.55 -17.31
CA LEU A 200 -5.59 48.69 -18.72
C LEU A 200 -6.92 49.42 -18.90
N SER A 201 -7.94 49.06 -18.11
CA SER A 201 -9.25 49.71 -18.17
C SER A 201 -9.17 51.22 -17.85
N ARG A 202 -8.31 51.61 -16.90
CA ARG A 202 -8.07 53.02 -16.56
C ARG A 202 -7.39 53.76 -17.71
N MET A 203 -6.37 53.16 -18.34
CA MET A 203 -5.70 53.75 -19.49
C MET A 203 -6.65 53.94 -20.68
N LEU A 204 -7.50 52.95 -20.95
CA LEU A 204 -8.50 53.05 -22.02
C LEU A 204 -9.49 54.20 -21.77
N ARG A 205 -10.02 54.33 -20.55
CA ARG A 205 -10.88 55.48 -20.19
C ARG A 205 -10.16 56.81 -20.35
N ALA A 206 -8.92 56.92 -19.87
CA ALA A 206 -8.15 58.16 -20.00
C ALA A 206 -7.94 58.52 -21.48
N LYS A 207 -7.63 57.53 -22.32
CA LYS A 207 -7.52 57.69 -23.77
C LYS A 207 -8.85 58.15 -24.40
N ASP A 208 -9.99 57.57 -24.00
CA ASP A 208 -11.31 57.96 -24.50
C ASP A 208 -11.68 59.41 -24.10
N ILE A 209 -11.37 59.82 -22.85
CA ILE A 209 -11.58 61.19 -22.36
C ILE A 209 -10.74 62.20 -23.15
N LEU A 210 -9.46 61.89 -23.37
CA LEU A 210 -8.57 62.77 -24.14
C LEU A 210 -9.05 62.89 -25.60
N HIS A 211 -9.51 61.78 -26.18
CA HIS A 211 -10.06 61.78 -27.54
C HIS A 211 -11.33 62.62 -27.64
N SER A 212 -12.27 62.50 -26.69
CA SER A 212 -13.52 63.27 -26.71
C SER A 212 -13.26 64.76 -26.53
N ALA A 213 -12.39 65.17 -25.60
CA ALA A 213 -12.03 66.56 -25.38
C ALA A 213 -11.38 67.21 -26.62
N PHE A 214 -10.53 66.46 -27.34
CA PHE A 214 -9.95 66.92 -28.59
C PHE A 214 -11.02 67.14 -29.68
N CYS A 215 -11.96 66.20 -29.83
CA CYS A 215 -13.06 66.33 -30.79
C CYS A 215 -14.02 67.49 -30.44
N GLU A 216 -14.40 67.68 -29.18
CA GLU A 216 -15.30 68.76 -28.76
C GLU A 216 -14.67 70.16 -28.90
N GLY A 217 -13.38 70.31 -28.58
CA GLY A 217 -12.65 71.57 -28.79
C GLY A 217 -12.59 72.00 -30.26
N SER A 218 -12.64 71.04 -31.19
CA SER A 218 -12.70 71.29 -32.63
C SER A 218 -14.09 71.67 -33.15
N LEU A 219 -15.14 71.64 -32.32
CA LEU A 219 -16.52 72.03 -32.68
C LEU A 219 -16.93 73.44 -32.21
N SER A 220 -16.02 74.26 -31.66
CA SER A 220 -16.36 75.64 -31.30
C SER A 220 -16.75 76.49 -32.53
N PRO A 221 -17.72 77.42 -32.43
CA PRO A 221 -18.27 78.15 -33.58
C PRO A 221 -17.29 79.12 -34.28
N PHE A 222 -16.07 79.23 -33.78
CA PHE A 222 -15.03 80.11 -34.31
C PHE A 222 -13.88 79.36 -35.00
N SER A 223 -14.00 78.05 -35.25
CA SER A 223 -12.99 77.30 -35.98
C SER A 223 -13.22 77.37 -37.50
N SER A 224 -12.24 77.95 -38.19
CA SER A 224 -12.13 78.04 -39.65
C SER A 224 -12.16 76.65 -40.33
N PRO A 225 -12.69 76.51 -41.56
CA PRO A 225 -12.92 75.23 -42.25
C PRO A 225 -11.63 74.52 -42.74
N SER A 226 -10.49 74.79 -42.13
CA SER A 226 -9.16 74.33 -42.55
C SER A 226 -8.47 73.39 -41.55
N CYS A 227 -9.21 72.75 -40.65
CA CYS A 227 -8.64 71.73 -39.78
C CYS A 227 -8.57 70.37 -40.50
N SER A 228 -7.37 69.96 -40.93
CA SER A 228 -7.12 68.71 -41.67
C SER A 228 -7.52 67.44 -40.92
N VAL A 229 -7.79 67.54 -39.62
CA VAL A 229 -8.07 66.38 -38.74
C VAL A 229 -9.54 65.93 -38.83
N CYS A 230 -10.49 66.82 -39.12
CA CYS A 230 -11.88 66.43 -39.39
C CYS A 230 -11.99 65.52 -40.62
N ALA A 231 -11.10 65.67 -41.61
CA ALA A 231 -11.03 64.80 -42.78
C ALA A 231 -10.47 63.41 -42.46
N TYR A 232 -9.58 63.28 -41.46
CA TYR A 232 -9.03 62.00 -41.04
C TYR A 232 -10.00 61.19 -40.18
N ALA A 233 -10.81 61.85 -39.33
CA ALA A 233 -11.85 61.19 -38.55
C ALA A 233 -12.96 60.60 -39.45
N THR A 234 -13.38 61.31 -40.49
CA THR A 234 -14.37 60.80 -41.47
C THR A 234 -13.82 59.68 -42.35
N MET A 235 -12.51 59.63 -42.63
CA MET A 235 -11.91 58.51 -43.36
C MET A 235 -11.86 57.22 -42.53
N TYR A 236 -11.53 57.30 -41.24
CA TYR A 236 -11.42 56.11 -40.37
C TYR A 236 -12.79 55.48 -40.05
N GLU A 237 -13.84 56.28 -39.85
CA GLU A 237 -15.20 55.75 -39.67
C GLU A 237 -15.75 55.08 -40.94
N LYS A 238 -15.48 55.67 -42.13
CA LYS A 238 -15.84 55.05 -43.43
C LYS A 238 -15.08 53.75 -43.69
N MET A 239 -13.80 53.65 -43.29
CA MET A 239 -13.02 52.42 -43.42
C MET A 239 -13.47 51.30 -42.47
N SER A 240 -13.93 51.64 -41.26
CA SER A 240 -14.46 50.65 -40.31
C SER A 240 -15.85 50.14 -40.68
N ALA A 241 -16.72 51.00 -41.24
CA ALA A 241 -18.05 50.60 -41.71
C ALA A 241 -18.02 49.69 -42.95
N THR A 242 -16.97 49.78 -43.78
CA THR A 242 -16.82 48.98 -45.00
C THR A 242 -16.28 47.56 -44.72
N LYS A 243 -15.83 47.26 -43.49
CA LYS A 243 -15.35 45.92 -43.08
C LYS A 243 -16.41 45.02 -42.46
N CYS A 244 -17.63 45.52 -42.26
CA CYS A 244 -18.83 44.73 -41.92
C CYS A 244 -19.78 44.72 -43.12
N SER A 245 -19.43 43.98 -44.17
CA SER A 245 -20.33 43.46 -45.20
C SER A 245 -19.77 42.19 -45.80
#